data_AF-V4JHI4-F1
#
_entry.id   AF-V4JHI4-F1
#
_cell.length_a   1.000
_cell.length_b   1.000
_cell.length_c   1.000
_cell.angle_alpha   90.00
_cell.angle_beta   90.00
_cell.angle_gamma   90.00
#
_symmetry.space_group_name_H-M   'P 1'
#
loop_
_entity.id
_entity.type
_entity.pdbx_description
1 polymer ?
#
loop_
_entity_poly.entity_id
_entity_poly.type
_entity_poly.pdbx_seq_one_letter_code
_entity_poly.pdbx_strand_id
1 'polypeptide(L)'
;MKNRIIGPAIFAFIAAQAVAAPGDSWVEVVPVSNPEGFDAKVYVDAAGSRVGAYQFSLDYNADAGIQIDTSRGAFGGVSAGVDGFAASANAAEPGRITVNGFDLAGRPGKPQMHLVTVHFVGLKTAAKDLQLRVDTLATENGLAIGP
;
A
#
# COMPACT_ATOMS: atom_id res chain seq x y z
N MET A 1 -6.11 0.33 -14.35
CA MET A 1 -5.05 0.09 -13.34
C MET A 1 -4.36 -1.26 -13.53
N LYS A 2 -3.01 -1.32 -13.51
CA LYS A 2 -2.22 -2.56 -13.50
C LYS A 2 -1.61 -2.76 -12.11
N ASN A 3 -1.93 -3.86 -11.43
CA ASN A 3 -1.43 -4.15 -10.09
C ASN A 3 -0.12 -4.96 -10.19
N ARG A 4 0.94 -4.53 -9.50
CA ARG A 4 2.22 -5.24 -9.44
C ARG A 4 2.64 -5.47 -7.98
N ILE A 5 3.26 -6.61 -7.69
CA ILE A 5 3.87 -6.91 -6.38
C ILE A 5 5.37 -7.07 -6.63
N ILE A 6 6.20 -6.29 -5.91
CA ILE A 6 7.65 -6.40 -6.01
C ILE A 6 8.13 -7.11 -4.73
N GLY A 7 8.34 -8.41 -4.82
CA GLY A 7 8.95 -9.22 -3.75
C GLY A 7 10.47 -9.11 -3.76
N PRO A 8 11.16 -9.38 -2.62
CA PRO A 8 12.62 -9.36 -2.56
C PRO A 8 13.14 -10.72 -3.03
N ALA A 9 13.47 -10.84 -4.31
CA ALA A 9 14.25 -11.94 -4.83
C ALA A 9 15.72 -11.51 -4.92
N ILE A 10 16.57 -12.12 -4.09
CA ILE A 10 18.02 -12.18 -4.32
C ILE A 10 18.22 -13.00 -5.59
N PHE A 11 18.23 -12.34 -6.75
CA PHE A 11 18.89 -12.80 -7.98
C PHE A 11 19.01 -11.57 -8.89
N ALA A 12 20.24 -11.29 -9.33
CA ALA A 12 20.55 -10.23 -10.28
C ALA A 12 19.84 -10.47 -11.61
N PHE A 13 18.60 -10.00 -11.72
CA PHE A 13 18.02 -9.55 -12.98
C PHE A 13 18.01 -8.03 -12.91
N ILE A 14 18.76 -7.39 -13.82
CA ILE A 14 18.41 -6.04 -14.26
C ILE A 14 17.08 -6.20 -14.99
N ALA A 15 15.99 -6.35 -14.24
CA ALA A 15 14.68 -6.01 -14.73
C ALA A 15 14.76 -4.50 -14.90
N ALA A 16 14.86 -4.04 -16.15
CA ALA A 16 14.48 -2.67 -16.46
C ALA A 16 13.13 -2.46 -15.76
N GLN A 17 13.14 -1.69 -14.66
CA GLN A 17 11.90 -1.32 -13.98
C GLN A 17 11.14 -0.57 -15.06
N ALA A 18 10.16 -1.23 -15.67
CA ALA A 18 9.27 -0.57 -16.61
C ALA A 18 8.70 0.61 -15.84
N VAL A 19 9.05 1.82 -16.30
CA VAL A 19 8.67 3.09 -15.67
C VAL A 19 7.18 2.98 -15.35
N ALA A 20 6.82 3.13 -14.08
CA ALA A 20 5.43 3.10 -13.66
C ALA A 20 4.65 4.11 -14.52
N ALA A 21 3.49 3.71 -15.01
CA ALA A 21 2.61 4.63 -15.71
C ALA A 21 1.79 5.43 -14.68
N PRO A 22 1.36 6.65 -15.02
CA PRO A 22 0.37 7.40 -14.25
C PRO A 22 -0.80 6.53 -13.75
N GLY A 23 -1.01 6.49 -12.44
CA GLY A 23 -2.06 5.70 -11.77
C GLY A 23 -1.72 4.23 -11.52
N ASP A 24 -0.49 3.79 -11.82
CA ASP A 24 -0.02 2.48 -11.40
C ASP A 24 0.12 2.43 -9.88
N SER A 25 -0.13 1.26 -9.30
CA SER A 25 0.00 1.01 -7.87
C SER A 25 0.66 -0.32 -7.60
N TRP A 26 1.44 -0.38 -6.52
CA TRP A 26 2.15 -1.59 -6.14
C TRP A 26 2.40 -1.68 -4.64
N VAL A 27 2.76 -2.89 -4.21
CA VAL A 27 3.16 -3.18 -2.84
C VAL A 27 4.62 -3.62 -2.83
N GLU A 28 5.37 -3.02 -1.89
CA GLU A 28 6.71 -3.48 -1.50
C GLU A 28 6.61 -4.14 -0.12
N VAL A 29 7.17 -5.36 0.00
CA VAL A 29 7.15 -6.12 1.26
C VAL A 29 8.52 -6.08 1.93
N VAL A 30 8.57 -5.52 3.12
CA VAL A 30 9.79 -5.33 3.91
C VAL A 30 9.75 -6.21 5.17
N PRO A 31 10.73 -7.09 5.41
CA PRO A 31 10.79 -7.87 6.65
C PRO A 31 11.00 -6.93 7.86
N VAL A 32 10.32 -7.21 8.98
CA VAL A 32 10.62 -6.59 10.27
C VAL A 32 11.41 -7.56 11.14
N SER A 33 12.39 -7.04 11.87
CA SER A 33 13.37 -7.88 12.57
C SER A 33 12.82 -8.56 13.83
N ASN A 34 11.73 -8.05 14.42
CA ASN A 34 11.13 -8.54 15.67
C ASN A 34 9.85 -7.72 16.01
N PRO A 35 8.68 -8.31 16.36
CA PRO A 35 8.29 -9.72 16.27
C PRO A 35 8.13 -10.19 14.81
N GLU A 36 8.01 -11.51 14.61
CA GLU A 36 7.84 -12.13 13.28
C GLU A 36 6.71 -11.43 12.50
N GLY A 37 7.07 -10.80 11.39
CA GLY A 37 6.14 -10.00 10.61
C GLY A 37 6.77 -9.37 9.38
N PHE A 38 6.00 -8.52 8.72
CA PHE A 38 6.49 -7.70 7.63
C PHE A 38 5.65 -6.44 7.50
N ASP A 39 6.23 -5.44 6.85
CA ASP A 39 5.55 -4.20 6.47
C ASP A 39 5.22 -4.27 4.97
N ALA A 40 3.97 -4.01 4.61
CA ALA A 40 3.53 -3.83 3.24
C ALA A 40 3.40 -2.33 2.96
N LYS A 41 4.34 -1.77 2.20
CA LYS A 41 4.31 -0.38 1.78
C LYS A 41 3.52 -0.27 0.49
N VAL A 42 2.49 0.56 0.50
CA VAL A 42 1.63 0.83 -0.65
C VAL A 42 2.13 2.07 -1.36
N TYR A 43 2.44 1.94 -2.64
CA TYR A 43 2.88 3.03 -3.49
C TYR A 43 1.93 3.25 -4.66
N VAL A 44 1.90 4.50 -5.11
CA VAL A 44 1.25 4.90 -6.36
C VAL A 44 2.17 5.79 -7.18
N ASP A 45 2.00 5.75 -8.50
CA ASP A 45 2.47 6.80 -9.39
C ASP A 45 1.37 7.84 -9.57
N ALA A 46 1.55 8.99 -8.92
CA ALA A 46 0.58 10.08 -8.99
C ALA A 46 0.76 10.99 -10.23
N ALA A 47 1.72 10.71 -11.11
CA ALA A 47 1.97 11.45 -12.35
C ALA A 47 2.16 12.97 -12.21
N GLY A 48 2.60 13.42 -11.03
CA GLY A 48 2.70 14.85 -10.69
C GLY A 48 1.37 15.50 -10.27
N SER A 49 0.25 14.79 -10.33
CA SER A 49 -1.04 15.26 -9.79
C SER A 49 -0.98 15.32 -8.27
N ARG A 50 -1.57 16.36 -7.67
CA ARG A 50 -1.73 16.40 -6.22
C ARG A 50 -2.72 15.32 -5.80
N VAL A 51 -2.35 14.44 -4.88
CA VAL A 51 -3.23 13.37 -4.37
C VAL A 51 -4.01 13.91 -3.19
N GLY A 52 -5.34 13.91 -3.28
CA GLY A 52 -6.22 14.38 -2.21
C GLY A 52 -7.16 13.32 -1.66
N ALA A 53 -7.37 12.21 -2.37
CA ALA A 53 -8.13 11.08 -1.85
C ALA A 53 -7.60 9.74 -2.38
N TYR A 54 -7.67 8.71 -1.55
CA TYR A 54 -7.48 7.33 -1.99
C TYR A 54 -8.34 6.37 -1.18
N GLN A 55 -8.74 5.28 -1.83
CA GLN A 55 -9.28 4.09 -1.20
C GLN A 55 -8.63 2.88 -1.85
N PHE A 56 -8.15 1.96 -1.02
CA PHE A 56 -7.70 0.66 -1.49
C PHE A 56 -8.06 -0.43 -0.49
N SER A 57 -8.09 -1.66 -0.98
CA SER A 57 -8.06 -2.86 -0.15
C SER A 57 -6.80 -3.67 -0.40
N LEU A 58 -6.32 -4.31 0.65
CA LEU A 58 -5.23 -5.27 0.59
C LEU A 58 -5.76 -6.61 1.10
N ASP A 59 -5.89 -7.56 0.20
CA ASP A 59 -6.30 -8.92 0.51
C ASP A 59 -5.08 -9.75 0.91
N TYR A 60 -5.22 -10.58 1.93
CA TYR A 60 -4.16 -11.43 2.47
C TYR A 60 -4.72 -12.78 2.91
N ASN A 61 -3.87 -13.79 2.98
CA ASN A 61 -4.26 -15.13 3.38
C ASN A 61 -4.23 -15.27 4.92
N ALA A 62 -5.38 -15.04 5.56
CA ALA A 62 -5.50 -15.17 7.03
C ALA A 62 -5.28 -16.62 7.51
N ASP A 63 -5.67 -17.61 6.71
CA ASP A 63 -5.49 -19.04 7.03
C ASP A 63 -4.01 -19.45 7.03
N ALA A 64 -3.14 -18.69 6.37
CA ALA A 64 -1.69 -18.86 6.42
C ALA A 64 -1.04 -18.27 7.69
N GLY A 65 -1.83 -17.79 8.65
CA GLY A 65 -1.35 -17.24 9.92
C GLY A 65 -0.82 -15.81 9.82
N ILE A 66 -1.16 -15.08 8.75
CA ILE A 66 -0.92 -13.64 8.66
C ILE A 66 -2.08 -12.89 9.31
N GLN A 67 -1.76 -11.89 10.13
CA GLN A 67 -2.75 -10.98 10.71
C GLN A 67 -2.24 -9.53 10.65
N ILE A 68 -3.15 -8.57 10.68
CA ILE A 68 -2.80 -7.16 10.83
C ILE A 68 -2.26 -6.94 12.24
N ASP A 69 -1.09 -6.31 12.35
CA ASP A 69 -0.51 -5.91 13.63
C ASP A 69 -1.18 -4.62 14.13
N THR A 70 -2.33 -4.76 14.78
CA THR A 70 -3.10 -3.61 15.28
C THR A 70 -2.41 -2.84 16.40
N SER A 71 -1.31 -3.35 16.95
CA SER A 71 -0.49 -2.65 17.95
C SER A 71 0.41 -1.57 17.34
N ARG A 72 0.61 -1.59 16.01
CA ARG A 72 1.44 -0.65 15.27
C ARG A 72 0.59 0.31 14.43
N GLY A 73 1.12 1.51 14.23
CA GLY A 73 0.49 2.54 13.41
C GLY A 73 -0.68 3.26 14.09
N ALA A 74 -0.98 4.46 13.63
CA ALA A 74 -1.98 5.33 14.25
C ALA A 74 -3.43 4.87 14.03
N PHE A 75 -3.63 3.93 13.09
CA PHE A 75 -4.96 3.53 12.63
C PHE A 75 -5.13 2.01 12.66
N GLY A 76 -4.75 1.37 13.76
CA GLY A 76 -4.97 -0.06 13.99
C GLY A 76 -4.28 -0.95 12.98
N GLY A 77 -2.96 -0.81 12.83
CA GLY A 77 -2.14 -1.57 11.88
C GLY A 77 -1.72 -0.82 10.63
N VAL A 78 -2.08 0.46 10.52
CA VAL A 78 -1.71 1.30 9.37
C VAL A 78 -1.04 2.59 9.83
N SER A 79 0.10 2.89 9.21
CA SER A 79 0.81 4.16 9.34
C SER A 79 0.74 4.94 8.03
N ALA A 80 0.64 6.26 8.12
CA ALA A 80 0.85 7.11 6.95
C ALA A 80 2.26 6.88 6.40
N GLY A 81 2.38 6.81 5.08
CA GLY A 81 3.66 6.78 4.40
C GLY A 81 4.32 8.14 4.47
N VAL A 82 5.59 8.22 4.06
CA VAL A 82 6.36 9.47 4.12
C VAL A 82 5.75 10.59 3.25
N ASP A 83 4.95 10.23 2.26
CA ASP A 83 4.31 11.16 1.32
C ASP A 83 2.79 11.23 1.47
N GLY A 84 2.20 10.24 2.14
CA GLY A 84 0.77 10.10 2.32
C GLY A 84 0.22 10.95 3.47
N PHE A 85 -1.00 10.64 3.86
CA PHE A 85 -1.77 11.42 4.84
C PHE A 85 -2.79 10.56 5.58
N ALA A 86 -3.63 11.21 6.39
CA ALA A 86 -4.57 10.61 7.33
C ALA A 86 -5.32 9.44 6.71
N ALA A 87 -5.17 8.26 7.31
CA ALA A 87 -5.63 7.01 6.76
C ALA A 87 -6.56 6.32 7.77
N SER A 88 -7.87 6.29 7.55
CA SER A 88 -8.70 5.35 8.32
C SER A 88 -8.50 3.94 7.77
N ALA A 89 -8.48 2.94 8.65
CA ALA A 89 -8.37 1.55 8.25
C ALA A 89 -9.46 0.71 8.89
N ASN A 90 -10.00 -0.24 8.12
CA ASN A 90 -10.96 -1.22 8.57
C ASN A 90 -10.41 -2.62 8.29
N ALA A 91 -10.06 -3.33 9.37
CA ALA A 91 -9.59 -4.71 9.36
C ALA A 91 -10.60 -5.65 10.06
N ALA A 92 -11.89 -5.33 10.04
CA ALA A 92 -12.93 -6.14 10.70
C ALA A 92 -13.16 -7.50 10.02
N GLU A 93 -12.79 -7.62 8.75
CA GLU A 93 -12.88 -8.87 7.98
C GLU A 93 -11.50 -9.55 7.95
N PRO A 94 -11.36 -10.77 8.49
CA PRO A 94 -10.13 -11.53 8.33
C PRO A 94 -9.77 -11.72 6.85
N GLY A 95 -8.51 -11.48 6.49
CA GLY A 95 -8.02 -11.62 5.12
C GLY A 95 -8.22 -10.40 4.23
N ARG A 96 -8.80 -9.30 4.73
CA ARG A 96 -8.91 -8.03 4.02
C ARG A 96 -8.66 -6.86 4.96
N ILE A 97 -7.93 -5.86 4.49
CA ILE A 97 -7.92 -4.53 5.12
C ILE A 97 -8.29 -3.49 4.08
N THR A 98 -9.25 -2.63 4.41
CA THR A 98 -9.63 -1.49 3.58
C THR A 98 -9.08 -0.21 4.22
N VAL A 99 -8.43 0.61 3.43
CA VAL A 99 -7.79 1.85 3.88
C VAL A 99 -8.28 3.01 3.04
N ASN A 100 -8.70 4.09 3.70
CA ASN A 100 -9.15 5.32 3.07
C ASN A 100 -8.31 6.49 3.55
N GLY A 101 -7.92 7.38 2.65
CA GLY A 101 -7.30 8.65 3.01
C GLY A 101 -7.97 9.83 2.32
N PHE A 102 -8.05 10.95 3.04
CA PHE A 102 -8.55 12.21 2.51
C PHE A 102 -7.75 13.42 3.02
N ASP A 103 -7.35 14.32 2.10
CA ASP A 103 -6.63 15.57 2.36
C ASP A 103 -7.05 16.64 1.34
N LEU A 104 -7.79 17.65 1.82
CA LEU A 104 -8.28 18.77 1.00
C LEU A 104 -7.16 19.68 0.50
N ALA A 105 -6.00 19.70 1.16
CA ALA A 105 -4.86 20.45 0.65
C ALA A 105 -4.19 19.68 -0.49
N GLY A 106 -4.32 18.35 -0.51
CA GLY A 106 -3.60 17.45 -1.41
C GLY A 106 -2.11 17.36 -1.09
N ARG A 107 -1.50 16.25 -1.46
CA ARG A 107 -0.04 16.04 -1.39
C ARG A 107 0.57 16.10 -2.77
N PRO A 108 1.71 16.79 -2.96
CA PRO A 108 2.41 16.79 -4.24
C PRO A 108 2.69 15.37 -4.72
N GLY A 109 2.11 14.99 -5.85
CA GLY A 109 2.30 13.66 -6.41
C GLY A 109 3.69 13.47 -6.98
N LYS A 110 4.15 12.22 -6.96
CA LYS A 110 5.42 11.80 -7.56
C LYS A 110 5.30 10.37 -8.12
N PRO A 111 6.27 9.94 -8.96
CA PRO A 111 6.23 8.62 -9.57
C PRO A 111 6.29 7.45 -8.59
N GLN A 112 6.76 7.69 -7.36
CA GLN A 112 6.84 6.70 -6.27
C GLN A 112 6.37 7.34 -4.98
N MET A 113 5.07 7.56 -4.88
CA MET A 113 4.46 8.16 -3.70
C MET A 113 4.10 7.06 -2.70
N HIS A 114 4.78 7.02 -1.55
CA HIS A 114 4.47 6.09 -0.48
C HIS A 114 3.24 6.58 0.28
N LEU A 115 2.08 5.97 0.00
CA LEU A 115 0.81 6.37 0.61
C LEU A 115 0.73 5.94 2.07
N VAL A 116 0.87 4.64 2.32
CA VAL A 116 0.74 4.06 3.66
C VAL A 116 1.61 2.82 3.82
N THR A 117 1.92 2.49 5.06
CA THR A 117 2.46 1.18 5.46
C THR A 117 1.42 0.42 6.24
N VAL A 118 1.11 -0.81 5.82
CA VAL A 118 0.30 -1.78 6.58
C VAL A 118 1.25 -2.72 7.32
N HIS A 119 1.04 -2.89 8.61
CA HIS A 119 1.85 -3.71 9.49
C HIS A 119 1.21 -5.09 9.67
N PHE A 120 2.00 -6.14 9.46
CA PHE A 120 1.55 -7.52 9.62
C PHE A 120 2.39 -8.26 10.65
N VAL A 121 1.74 -9.14 11.42
CA VAL A 121 2.39 -10.25 12.13
C VAL A 121 2.25 -11.53 11.30
N GLY A 122 3.25 -12.40 11.39
CA GLY A 122 3.27 -13.71 10.72
C GLY A 122 4.42 -13.88 9.70
N LEU A 123 4.45 -15.05 9.07
CA LEU A 123 5.55 -15.43 8.17
C LEU A 123 5.54 -14.60 6.88
N LYS A 124 6.64 -13.89 6.61
CA LYS A 124 6.84 -13.12 5.35
C LYS A 124 6.63 -13.95 4.08
N THR A 125 6.91 -15.24 4.12
CA THR A 125 6.70 -16.14 2.96
C THR A 125 5.23 -16.20 2.52
N ALA A 126 4.29 -15.89 3.40
CA ALA A 126 2.86 -15.81 3.08
C ALA A 126 2.47 -14.44 2.48
N ALA A 127 3.37 -13.44 2.46
CA ALA A 127 3.13 -12.16 1.78
C ALA A 127 3.05 -12.27 0.25
N LYS A 128 3.42 -13.42 -0.31
CA LYS A 128 3.24 -13.74 -1.75
C LYS A 128 1.76 -13.72 -2.17
N ASP A 129 0.84 -13.89 -1.22
CA ASP A 129 -0.60 -13.93 -1.45
C ASP A 129 -1.26 -12.55 -1.29
N LEU A 130 -0.48 -11.49 -1.06
CA LEU A 130 -1.02 -10.12 -0.95
C LEU A 130 -1.60 -9.68 -2.29
N GLN A 131 -2.82 -9.14 -2.28
CA GLN A 131 -3.42 -8.54 -3.47
C GLN A 131 -3.88 -7.13 -3.17
N LEU A 132 -3.23 -6.14 -3.78
CA LEU A 132 -3.67 -4.75 -3.72
C LEU A 132 -4.80 -4.54 -4.73
N ARG A 133 -5.86 -3.87 -4.31
CA ARG A 133 -6.90 -3.31 -5.17
C ARG A 133 -7.10 -1.85 -4.82
N VAL A 134 -6.82 -0.95 -5.76
CA VAL A 134 -7.11 0.48 -5.60
C VAL A 134 -8.48 0.74 -6.19
N ASP A 135 -9.42 1.19 -5.35
CA ASP A 135 -10.79 1.53 -5.76
C ASP A 135 -10.91 3.01 -6.12
N THR A 136 -10.11 3.86 -5.48
CA THR A 136 -10.09 5.30 -5.72
C THR A 136 -8.68 5.83 -5.58
N LEU A 137 -8.28 6.64 -6.56
CA LEU A 137 -7.11 7.51 -6.49
C LEU A 137 -7.49 8.82 -7.16
N ALA A 138 -7.53 9.91 -6.40
CA ALA A 138 -8.05 11.17 -6.89
C ALA A 138 -7.29 12.37 -6.34
N THR A 139 -7.41 13.48 -7.06
CA THR A 139 -6.91 14.79 -6.67
C THR A 139 -7.72 15.38 -5.53
N GLU A 140 -7.22 16.46 -4.93
CA GLU A 140 -7.91 17.28 -3.94
C GLU A 140 -9.24 17.85 -4.44
N ASN A 141 -9.42 17.91 -5.76
CA ASN A 141 -10.65 18.37 -6.41
C ASN A 141 -11.56 17.22 -6.87
N GLY A 142 -11.25 15.97 -6.51
CA GLY A 142 -12.05 14.79 -6.85
C GLY A 142 -11.86 14.27 -8.28
N LEU A 143 -10.89 14.79 -9.04
CA LEU A 143 -10.54 14.25 -10.36
C LEU A 143 -9.73 12.96 -10.20
N ALA A 144 -10.08 11.91 -10.93
CA ALA A 144 -9.34 10.64 -10.91
C ALA A 144 -7.89 10.83 -11.39
N ILE A 145 -6.96 10.11 -10.75
CA ILE A 145 -5.55 10.03 -11.14
C ILE A 145 -5.30 8.65 -11.72
N GLY A 146 -4.94 8.60 -13.01
CA GLY A 146 -4.82 7.36 -13.76
C GLY A 146 -6.10 6.96 -14.51
N PRO A 147 -6.03 5.90 -15.33
CA PRO A 147 -7.16 5.35 -16.07
C PRO A 147 -8.02 4.37 -15.25
#